data_AF-A0A428WRU3-F1
#
_entry.id   AF-A0A428WRU3-F1
#
_cell.length_a   1.000
_cell.length_b   1.000
_cell.length_c   1.000
_cell.angle_alpha   90.00
_cell.angle_beta   90.00
_cell.angle_gamma   90.00
#
_symmetry.space_group_name_H-M   'P 1'
#
loop_
_entity.id
_entity.type
_entity.pdbx_description
1 polymer ?
#
loop_
_entity_poly.entity_id
_entity_poly.type
_entity_poly.pdbx_seq_one_letter_code
_entity_poly.pdbx_strand_id
1 'polypeptide(L)'
;MMSKRKTATAVAAALTLGATAALSGGAEAVTRQGGGFPDRGDIRFLPQPLKDRLALLAGRPSTFPPMTAFSEAPSPSQLFQYYLLDTKNFQPNVFTTTIPGINDGVAPTATGPNHDLPTLGGLRVVVEPKPGLPADPDDPGSFVDMFTDISGLFVINNESGWYEGWMIHDVTVPDVAAPRTDGHAAFGTITAADAAALAKLGDHHDKPGAVFTTDGKAPREPSANDHWPDKVSNLVPIQLSLGAYNATQQSDIHSYWELNQYTNWVPPTYELPFTGGIPGTFEKGKIGALSSIVPGSGPSGVKNKPPVDGDNPNIPRDPDRLLNTSPDDPDRPMPNNDDHKEKRLRFVPSGLGNEVMLDVYLRTASFEPYEHNLSQRIFDAYAAEVARVDGNHDGILDAVEADLEDTSDGGQSNDRLFLPATAYNRVAVTREINDGLLSPRFAPSQRAWVLSGDIARVSPSVQASIPQDGDNR
;
A
#
# COMPACT_ATOMS: atom_id res chain seq x y z
N MET A 1 -66.07 -0.49 33.02
CA MET A 1 -66.66 -1.79 33.39
C MET A 1 -65.67 -2.56 34.26
N MET A 2 -66.09 -3.01 35.45
CA MET A 2 -65.33 -3.98 36.27
C MET A 2 -65.86 -5.39 36.00
N SER A 3 -64.98 -6.40 35.96
CA SER A 3 -65.29 -7.72 36.52
C SER A 3 -64.01 -8.51 36.82
N LYS A 4 -64.02 -9.29 37.90
CA LYS A 4 -62.92 -10.14 38.40
C LYS A 4 -63.34 -11.61 38.32
N ARG A 5 -62.38 -12.52 38.10
CA ARG A 5 -62.22 -13.87 38.69
C ARG A 5 -60.85 -14.42 38.20
N LYS A 6 -59.90 -14.87 39.03
CA LYS A 6 -59.89 -15.99 40.01
C LYS A 6 -60.12 -17.35 39.31
N THR A 7 -59.33 -18.43 39.50
CA THR A 7 -58.29 -18.75 40.51
C THR A 7 -57.44 -19.97 40.08
N ALA A 8 -56.23 -20.13 40.65
CA ALA A 8 -55.50 -21.33 41.16
C ALA A 8 -55.89 -22.78 40.69
N THR A 9 -55.03 -23.80 40.62
CA THR A 9 -54.00 -24.34 41.55
C THR A 9 -53.04 -25.32 40.80
N ALA A 10 -52.20 -26.14 41.47
CA ALA A 10 -50.75 -26.00 41.63
C ALA A 10 -50.08 -27.33 42.10
N VAL A 11 -48.73 -27.42 42.14
CA VAL A 11 -47.89 -28.49 42.79
C VAL A 11 -47.88 -29.87 42.06
N ALA A 12 -46.85 -30.75 42.00
CA ALA A 12 -45.47 -30.94 42.52
C ALA A 12 -44.58 -31.55 41.38
N ALA A 13 -43.24 -31.51 41.28
CA ALA A 13 -42.08 -31.55 42.20
C ALA A 13 -41.50 -32.96 42.52
N ALA A 14 -40.39 -33.34 41.85
CA ALA A 14 -39.25 -34.20 42.29
C ALA A 14 -38.23 -34.33 41.11
N LEU A 15 -36.98 -33.86 41.12
CA LEU A 15 -35.76 -34.30 41.86
C LEU A 15 -35.34 -35.76 41.62
N THR A 16 -34.26 -36.01 40.83
CA THR A 16 -32.87 -36.19 41.33
C THR A 16 -31.80 -36.39 40.22
N LEU A 17 -30.68 -35.65 40.34
CA LEU A 17 -29.26 -35.94 40.02
C LEU A 17 -28.82 -36.90 38.87
N GLY A 18 -27.88 -36.43 38.03
CA GLY A 18 -26.96 -37.28 37.25
C GLY A 18 -26.07 -36.55 36.23
N ALA A 19 -24.77 -36.40 36.54
CA ALA A 19 -23.59 -36.10 35.68
C ALA A 19 -23.79 -35.51 34.25
N THR A 20 -23.40 -34.27 33.95
CA THR A 20 -22.03 -33.83 33.55
C THR A 20 -21.35 -34.62 32.41
N ALA A 21 -21.46 -34.14 31.16
CA ALA A 21 -20.36 -34.10 30.18
C ALA A 21 -20.74 -33.30 28.90
N ALA A 22 -19.75 -32.67 28.28
CA ALA A 22 -19.68 -32.35 26.84
C ALA A 22 -20.67 -31.32 26.20
N LEU A 23 -20.70 -30.07 26.68
CA LEU A 23 -20.98 -28.88 25.84
C LEU A 23 -20.22 -27.64 26.36
N SER A 24 -18.89 -27.69 26.38
CA SER A 24 -18.02 -26.58 26.82
C SER A 24 -16.68 -26.55 26.07
N GLY A 25 -16.73 -26.75 24.74
CA GLY A 25 -15.55 -26.91 23.87
C GLY A 25 -15.21 -25.70 22.99
N GLY A 26 -15.62 -24.48 23.35
CA GLY A 26 -15.48 -23.30 22.48
C GLY A 26 -15.40 -21.94 23.19
N ALA A 27 -15.16 -21.90 24.50
CA ALA A 27 -15.10 -20.65 25.27
C ALA A 27 -13.98 -20.61 26.34
N GLU A 28 -13.07 -21.61 26.36
CA GLU A 28 -11.94 -21.67 27.30
C GLU A 28 -10.59 -21.62 26.55
N ALA A 29 -10.41 -20.59 25.73
CA ALA A 29 -9.12 -20.23 25.12
C ALA A 29 -8.80 -18.72 25.21
N VAL A 30 -9.50 -17.96 26.08
CA VAL A 30 -9.22 -16.54 26.33
C VAL A 30 -9.21 -16.24 27.84
N THR A 31 -8.38 -16.97 28.58
CA THR A 31 -8.15 -16.71 30.02
C THR A 31 -6.75 -17.14 30.47
N ARG A 32 -5.70 -16.60 29.82
CA ARG A 32 -4.30 -16.67 30.34
C ARG A 32 -3.29 -15.68 29.73
N GLN A 33 -3.63 -14.39 29.66
CA GLN A 33 -2.64 -13.32 29.85
C GLN A 33 -3.15 -12.42 30.99
N GLY A 34 -2.33 -12.24 32.02
CA GLY A 34 -2.71 -11.58 33.29
C GLY A 34 -2.60 -10.06 33.27
N GLY A 35 -2.99 -9.43 32.16
CA GLY A 35 -2.88 -7.99 31.93
C GLY A 35 -3.99 -7.46 31.02
N GLY A 36 -4.07 -6.14 30.89
CA GLY A 36 -5.03 -5.49 30.00
C GLY A 36 -4.61 -5.55 28.53
N PHE A 37 -5.40 -4.95 27.64
CA PHE A 37 -5.03 -4.81 26.22
C PHE A 37 -3.61 -4.23 25.99
N PRO A 38 -3.12 -3.22 26.75
CA PRO A 38 -1.75 -2.73 26.62
C PRO A 38 -0.64 -3.73 26.99
N ASP A 39 -0.98 -4.81 27.70
CA ASP A 39 -0.04 -5.85 28.15
C ASP A 39 0.01 -7.06 27.19
N ARG A 40 -0.81 -7.07 26.13
CA ARG A 40 -0.83 -8.14 25.11
C ARG A 40 0.56 -8.33 24.51
N GLY A 41 0.92 -9.58 24.21
CA GLY A 41 2.30 -9.97 23.86
C GLY A 41 2.93 -9.16 22.72
N ASP A 42 2.14 -8.84 21.69
CA ASP A 42 2.46 -8.04 20.50
C ASP A 42 2.35 -6.51 20.72
N ILE A 43 1.75 -6.06 21.83
CA ILE A 43 1.50 -4.64 22.14
C ILE A 43 2.46 -4.09 23.19
N ARG A 44 2.83 -4.90 24.18
CA ARG A 44 3.52 -4.44 25.41
C ARG A 44 4.82 -3.69 25.16
N PHE A 45 5.55 -3.97 24.09
CA PHE A 45 6.81 -3.30 23.75
C PHE A 45 6.68 -2.19 22.70
N LEU A 46 5.50 -2.00 22.10
CA LEU A 46 5.29 -0.95 21.10
C LEU A 46 5.55 0.46 21.68
N PRO A 47 6.05 1.41 20.85
CA PRO A 47 6.18 2.81 21.22
C PRO A 47 4.88 3.39 21.75
N GLN A 48 4.95 4.26 22.77
CA GLN A 48 3.78 4.76 23.47
C GLN A 48 2.71 5.40 22.53
N PRO A 49 3.05 6.23 21.52
CA PRO A 49 2.04 6.81 20.62
C PRO A 49 1.24 5.76 19.83
N LEU A 50 1.88 4.67 19.42
CA LEU A 50 1.24 3.54 18.74
C LEU A 50 0.39 2.72 19.71
N LYS A 51 0.92 2.42 20.89
CA LYS A 51 0.19 1.71 21.96
C LYS A 51 -1.07 2.48 22.38
N ASP A 52 -0.97 3.78 22.55
CA ASP A 52 -2.10 4.67 22.86
C ASP A 52 -3.13 4.68 21.73
N ARG A 53 -2.68 4.68 20.45
CA ARG A 53 -3.57 4.58 19.29
C ARG A 53 -4.34 3.25 19.27
N LEU A 54 -3.64 2.12 19.45
CA LEU A 54 -4.28 0.81 19.48
C LEU A 54 -5.22 0.66 20.68
N ALA A 55 -4.84 1.17 21.86
CA ALA A 55 -5.69 1.15 23.04
C ALA A 55 -6.94 2.04 22.88
N LEU A 56 -6.82 3.18 22.20
CA LEU A 56 -7.95 4.02 21.82
C LEU A 56 -8.90 3.28 20.87
N LEU A 57 -8.37 2.59 19.84
CA LEU A 57 -9.18 1.77 18.93
C LEU A 57 -9.93 0.68 19.70
N ALA A 58 -9.22 -0.11 20.51
CA ALA A 58 -9.81 -1.17 21.35
C ALA A 58 -10.87 -0.68 22.35
N GLY A 59 -10.85 0.61 22.71
CA GLY A 59 -11.80 1.24 23.63
C GLY A 59 -13.02 1.88 22.95
N ARG A 60 -13.17 1.80 21.62
CA ARG A 60 -14.31 2.41 20.91
C ARG A 60 -15.63 1.66 21.18
N PRO A 61 -16.78 2.34 21.14
CA PRO A 61 -18.08 1.69 21.25
C PRO A 61 -18.28 0.69 20.11
N SER A 62 -18.77 -0.51 20.44
CA SER A 62 -19.15 -1.56 19.47
C SER A 62 -18.03 -1.99 18.50
N THR A 63 -16.77 -1.95 18.92
CA THR A 63 -15.61 -2.20 18.06
C THR A 63 -15.04 -3.62 18.22
N PHE A 64 -14.25 -4.07 17.24
CA PHE A 64 -13.34 -5.19 17.38
C PHE A 64 -11.99 -4.75 17.98
N PRO A 65 -11.31 -5.58 18.80
CA PRO A 65 -9.97 -5.26 19.24
C PRO A 65 -9.01 -5.28 18.03
N PRO A 66 -8.05 -4.33 17.93
CA PRO A 66 -6.97 -4.38 16.94
C PRO A 66 -6.32 -5.75 16.87
N MET A 67 -6.00 -6.20 15.66
CA MET A 67 -5.61 -7.59 15.43
C MET A 67 -4.38 -7.99 16.27
N THR A 68 -4.35 -9.23 16.74
CA THR A 68 -3.12 -9.79 17.31
C THR A 68 -2.16 -10.08 16.17
N ALA A 69 -0.96 -9.51 16.21
CA ALA A 69 0.07 -9.84 15.23
C ALA A 69 0.77 -11.15 15.62
N PHE A 70 0.98 -12.03 14.66
CA PHE A 70 1.74 -13.28 14.78
C PHE A 70 2.98 -13.16 13.90
N SER A 71 4.09 -13.81 14.27
CA SER A 71 5.25 -13.97 13.38
C SER A 71 5.20 -15.33 12.71
N GLU A 72 5.48 -15.39 11.41
CA GLU A 72 5.75 -16.67 10.72
C GLU A 72 7.06 -17.30 11.24
N ALA A 73 7.96 -16.51 11.82
CA ALA A 73 9.19 -17.03 12.43
C ALA A 73 9.02 -17.53 13.90
N PRO A 74 9.89 -18.43 14.39
CA PRO A 74 9.93 -18.84 15.82
C PRO A 74 10.28 -17.73 16.82
N SER A 75 10.76 -16.57 16.33
CA SER A 75 11.02 -15.37 17.13
C SER A 75 10.06 -14.26 16.69
N PRO A 76 9.60 -13.38 17.60
CA PRO A 76 8.71 -12.29 17.23
C PRO A 76 9.33 -11.37 16.17
N SER A 77 8.47 -10.85 15.32
CA SER A 77 8.72 -9.76 14.38
C SER A 77 9.22 -8.50 15.07
N GLN A 78 10.07 -7.74 14.39
CA GLN A 78 10.68 -6.52 14.92
C GLN A 78 10.11 -5.27 14.26
N LEU A 79 9.32 -4.48 14.98
CA LEU A 79 8.82 -3.18 14.54
C LEU A 79 9.96 -2.18 14.40
N PHE A 80 10.21 -1.74 13.17
CA PHE A 80 11.19 -0.71 12.83
C PHE A 80 10.52 0.60 12.36
N GLN A 81 9.25 0.56 11.96
CA GLN A 81 8.46 1.76 11.66
C GLN A 81 6.96 1.56 11.89
N TYR A 82 6.22 2.66 12.06
CA TYR A 82 4.77 2.67 12.14
C TYR A 82 4.20 3.98 11.61
N TYR A 83 2.88 4.00 11.35
CA TYR A 83 2.15 5.19 10.92
C TYR A 83 0.91 5.37 11.79
N LEU A 84 0.58 6.62 12.15
CA LEU A 84 -0.65 6.96 12.86
C LEU A 84 -1.59 7.65 11.88
N LEU A 85 -2.70 6.98 11.54
CA LEU A 85 -3.56 7.39 10.44
C LEU A 85 -4.70 8.28 10.94
N ASP A 86 -4.88 9.49 10.41
CA ASP A 86 -6.08 10.30 10.65
C ASP A 86 -6.49 11.13 9.42
N THR A 87 -7.52 11.97 9.56
CA THR A 87 -8.14 12.73 8.47
C THR A 87 -7.63 14.17 8.35
N LYS A 88 -6.52 14.55 8.99
CA LYS A 88 -6.12 15.97 9.17
C LYS A 88 -5.00 16.44 8.24
N ASN A 89 -4.22 15.53 7.65
CA ASN A 89 -3.05 15.88 6.85
C ASN A 89 -3.37 15.95 5.34
N PHE A 90 -4.62 16.19 4.96
CA PHE A 90 -5.02 16.39 3.56
C PHE A 90 -6.29 17.23 3.42
N GLN A 91 -6.52 17.79 2.22
CA GLN A 91 -7.70 18.59 1.88
C GLN A 91 -8.99 17.86 2.28
N PRO A 92 -9.84 18.44 3.16
CA PRO A 92 -11.15 17.88 3.50
C PRO A 92 -12.00 17.66 2.25
N ASN A 93 -12.62 16.48 2.15
CA ASN A 93 -13.37 16.07 0.96
C ASN A 93 -14.72 15.44 1.35
N VAL A 94 -15.49 14.98 0.35
CA VAL A 94 -16.86 14.46 0.54
C VAL A 94 -16.95 13.19 1.39
N PHE A 95 -15.83 12.51 1.64
CA PHE A 95 -15.76 11.36 2.53
C PHE A 95 -15.46 11.79 3.97
N THR A 96 -14.59 12.79 4.15
CA THR A 96 -14.04 13.21 5.46
C THR A 96 -14.67 14.47 6.05
N THR A 97 -15.59 15.15 5.35
CA THR A 97 -16.26 16.36 5.85
C THR A 97 -17.61 16.59 5.16
N THR A 98 -18.54 17.23 5.88
CA THR A 98 -19.81 17.71 5.33
C THR A 98 -19.58 19.03 4.57
N ILE A 99 -19.85 19.02 3.27
CA ILE A 99 -19.74 20.15 2.34
C ILE A 99 -21.16 20.57 1.93
N PRO A 100 -21.56 21.83 2.22
CA PRO A 100 -22.91 22.32 1.90
C PRO A 100 -23.28 22.16 0.43
N GLY A 101 -24.51 21.68 0.17
CA GLY A 101 -25.03 21.42 -1.17
C GLY A 101 -24.42 20.20 -1.90
N ILE A 102 -23.50 19.44 -1.27
CA ILE A 102 -22.93 18.21 -1.83
C ILE A 102 -23.36 16.97 -1.03
N ASN A 103 -23.16 16.99 0.30
CA ASN A 103 -23.45 15.85 1.17
C ASN A 103 -24.07 16.25 2.54
N ASP A 104 -24.61 17.46 2.66
CA ASP A 104 -25.24 18.00 3.89
C ASP A 104 -26.66 17.46 4.18
N GLY A 105 -27.25 16.72 3.23
CA GLY A 105 -28.56 16.06 3.37
C GLY A 105 -28.52 14.52 3.31
N VAL A 106 -27.34 13.90 3.31
CA VAL A 106 -27.19 12.43 3.16
C VAL A 106 -26.49 11.79 4.35
N ALA A 107 -26.55 10.45 4.44
CA ALA A 107 -25.78 9.72 5.44
C ALA A 107 -24.27 9.92 5.21
N PRO A 108 -23.49 10.27 6.24
CA PRO A 108 -22.04 10.31 6.19
C PRO A 108 -21.39 9.00 5.70
N THR A 109 -20.19 9.09 5.10
CA THR A 109 -19.51 7.91 4.52
C THR A 109 -18.10 7.61 5.05
N ALA A 110 -17.46 8.55 5.76
CA ALA A 110 -16.33 8.30 6.67
C ALA A 110 -16.26 9.33 7.83
N THR A 111 -17.38 10.01 8.12
CA THR A 111 -17.57 10.91 9.27
C THR A 111 -18.77 10.45 10.10
N GLY A 112 -18.86 10.86 11.36
CA GLY A 112 -19.95 10.44 12.26
C GLY A 112 -19.96 9.01 12.85
N PRO A 113 -18.97 8.10 12.64
CA PRO A 113 -19.09 6.72 13.14
C PRO A 113 -19.09 6.66 14.67
N ASN A 114 -19.74 5.63 15.22
CA ASN A 114 -19.69 5.26 16.64
C ASN A 114 -19.94 6.44 17.61
N HIS A 115 -20.96 7.25 17.31
CA HIS A 115 -21.32 8.51 18.02
C HIS A 115 -20.37 9.68 17.73
N ASP A 116 -20.21 10.04 16.46
CA ASP A 116 -19.39 11.18 16.01
C ASP A 116 -17.91 11.11 16.44
N LEU A 117 -17.39 9.89 16.63
CA LEU A 117 -15.98 9.68 16.90
C LEU A 117 -15.13 9.90 15.64
N PRO A 118 -13.91 10.44 15.77
CA PRO A 118 -13.02 10.61 14.63
C PRO A 118 -12.65 9.26 14.01
N THR A 119 -12.49 9.25 12.68
CA THR A 119 -11.93 8.13 11.92
C THR A 119 -10.42 8.11 12.12
N LEU A 120 -9.89 6.98 12.60
CA LEU A 120 -8.52 6.84 13.08
C LEU A 120 -8.01 5.44 12.75
N GLY A 121 -6.70 5.31 12.53
CA GLY A 121 -6.05 4.00 12.45
C GLY A 121 -4.60 4.01 12.90
N GLY A 122 -3.96 2.86 12.81
CA GLY A 122 -2.51 2.68 12.96
C GLY A 122 -2.04 1.56 12.05
N LEU A 123 -0.83 1.72 11.50
CA LEU A 123 -0.13 0.68 10.74
C LEU A 123 1.14 0.30 11.49
N ARG A 124 1.28 -0.98 11.84
CA ARG A 124 2.54 -1.58 12.30
C ARG A 124 3.29 -2.09 11.09
N VAL A 125 4.58 -1.79 10.97
CA VAL A 125 5.46 -2.39 9.94
C VAL A 125 6.66 -3.02 10.63
N VAL A 126 6.79 -4.34 10.44
CA VAL A 126 7.75 -5.18 11.16
C VAL A 126 8.60 -5.96 10.16
N VAL A 127 9.85 -6.26 10.52
CA VAL A 127 10.64 -7.25 9.77
C VAL A 127 10.47 -8.62 10.44
N GLU A 128 10.15 -9.64 9.63
CA GLU A 128 10.06 -11.03 10.06
C GLU A 128 11.46 -11.66 10.09
N PRO A 129 11.91 -12.22 11.23
CA PRO A 129 13.22 -12.87 11.32
C PRO A 129 13.17 -14.30 10.75
N LYS A 130 12.71 -14.46 9.50
CA LYS A 130 12.60 -15.74 8.80
C LYS A 130 14.00 -16.35 8.56
N PRO A 131 14.24 -17.63 8.91
CA PRO A 131 15.54 -18.25 8.69
C PRO A 131 15.96 -18.24 7.22
N GLY A 132 17.14 -17.70 6.93
CA GLY A 132 17.71 -17.66 5.58
C GLY A 132 17.39 -16.40 4.77
N LEU A 133 16.45 -15.56 5.22
CA LEU A 133 16.16 -14.26 4.61
C LEU A 133 16.91 -13.12 5.32
N PRO A 134 17.12 -11.97 4.64
CA PRO A 134 17.57 -10.74 5.28
C PRO A 134 16.62 -10.29 6.40
N ALA A 135 17.18 -9.62 7.40
CA ALA A 135 16.45 -9.04 8.53
C ALA A 135 16.75 -7.53 8.70
N ASP A 136 17.35 -6.92 7.68
CA ASP A 136 17.62 -5.48 7.60
C ASP A 136 16.49 -4.81 6.79
N PRO A 137 15.67 -3.93 7.36
CA PRO A 137 14.57 -3.30 6.61
C PRO A 137 15.03 -2.34 5.49
N ASP A 138 16.33 -2.02 5.41
CA ASP A 138 16.95 -1.33 4.27
C ASP A 138 17.32 -2.30 3.11
N ASP A 139 17.15 -3.61 3.28
CA ASP A 139 17.31 -4.66 2.24
C ASP A 139 15.94 -5.02 1.61
N PRO A 140 15.74 -4.87 0.28
CA PRO A 140 14.47 -5.22 -0.39
C PRO A 140 14.11 -6.71 -0.37
N GLY A 141 15.07 -7.60 -0.09
CA GLY A 141 14.86 -9.04 0.10
C GLY A 141 14.36 -9.41 1.50
N SER A 142 14.34 -8.47 2.46
CA SER A 142 13.74 -8.69 3.77
C SER A 142 12.24 -8.95 3.68
N PHE A 143 11.75 -9.92 4.45
CA PHE A 143 10.31 -10.18 4.57
C PHE A 143 9.71 -9.21 5.60
N VAL A 144 8.79 -8.35 5.17
CA VAL A 144 8.25 -7.26 6.00
C VAL A 144 6.73 -7.34 6.10
N ASP A 145 6.21 -7.51 7.31
CA ASP A 145 4.78 -7.67 7.57
C ASP A 145 4.15 -6.35 8.01
N MET A 146 2.91 -6.14 7.56
CA MET A 146 2.16 -4.92 7.80
C MET A 146 0.78 -5.22 8.37
N PHE A 147 0.53 -4.74 9.59
CA PHE A 147 -0.73 -4.93 10.31
C PHE A 147 -1.47 -3.59 10.42
N THR A 148 -2.53 -3.44 9.64
CA THR A 148 -3.39 -2.23 9.59
C THR A 148 -4.59 -2.39 10.50
N ASP A 149 -4.79 -1.45 11.42
CA ASP A 149 -5.98 -1.38 12.27
C ASP A 149 -6.64 0.01 12.12
N ILE A 150 -7.87 0.06 11.61
CA ILE A 150 -8.62 1.30 11.38
C ILE A 150 -10.03 1.16 11.96
N SER A 151 -10.58 2.26 12.49
CA SER A 151 -11.99 2.35 12.87
C SER A 151 -12.61 3.66 12.38
N GLY A 152 -13.82 3.57 11.83
CA GLY A 152 -14.61 4.68 11.29
C GLY A 152 -14.79 4.68 9.76
N LEU A 153 -14.42 3.60 9.08
CA LEU A 153 -14.61 3.43 7.63
C LEU A 153 -15.80 2.50 7.37
N PHE A 154 -16.78 2.94 6.57
CA PHE A 154 -18.06 2.24 6.41
C PHE A 154 -18.06 1.30 5.19
N VAL A 155 -18.90 0.26 5.22
CA VAL A 155 -19.14 -0.58 4.03
C VAL A 155 -19.56 0.30 2.84
N ILE A 156 -18.90 0.09 1.71
CA ILE A 156 -19.15 0.85 0.48
C ILE A 156 -20.38 0.28 -0.24
N ASN A 157 -21.36 1.14 -0.53
CA ASN A 157 -22.61 0.74 -1.17
C ASN A 157 -22.43 0.57 -2.69
N ASN A 158 -22.57 -0.68 -3.18
CA ASN A 158 -22.57 -1.06 -4.60
C ASN A 158 -21.28 -0.68 -5.39
N GLU A 159 -21.31 -0.92 -6.70
CA GLU A 159 -20.20 -0.68 -7.66
C GLU A 159 -18.86 -1.36 -7.33
N SER A 160 -18.91 -2.43 -6.54
CA SER A 160 -17.73 -3.23 -6.14
C SER A 160 -16.59 -2.38 -5.57
N GLY A 161 -16.90 -1.29 -4.84
CA GLY A 161 -15.88 -0.41 -4.26
C GLY A 161 -15.19 -0.98 -3.01
N TRP A 162 -13.97 -0.51 -2.76
CA TRP A 162 -13.11 -0.91 -1.63
C TRP A 162 -12.39 0.29 -1.02
N TYR A 163 -11.79 0.08 0.15
CA TYR A 163 -10.71 0.93 0.62
C TYR A 163 -9.39 0.31 0.18
N GLU A 164 -8.45 1.13 -0.25
CA GLU A 164 -7.14 0.70 -0.69
C GLU A 164 -6.10 1.38 0.18
N GLY A 165 -5.22 0.59 0.81
CA GLY A 165 -4.07 1.14 1.50
C GLY A 165 -2.95 1.42 0.51
N TRP A 166 -2.18 2.48 0.74
CA TRP A 166 -1.06 2.86 -0.10
C TRP A 166 0.15 3.21 0.74
N MET A 167 1.29 2.54 0.51
CA MET A 167 2.58 3.12 0.89
C MET A 167 2.97 4.16 -0.15
N ILE A 168 3.56 5.25 0.32
CA ILE A 168 3.98 6.36 -0.53
C ILE A 168 5.47 6.62 -0.30
N HIS A 169 6.24 6.52 -1.37
CA HIS A 169 7.60 7.05 -1.48
C HIS A 169 7.53 8.38 -2.21
N ASP A 170 7.95 9.48 -1.58
CA ASP A 170 8.20 10.73 -2.28
C ASP A 170 9.60 10.72 -2.90
N VAL A 171 9.67 10.92 -4.22
CA VAL A 171 10.92 10.86 -4.99
C VAL A 171 11.99 11.74 -4.35
N THR A 172 13.15 11.16 -4.07
CA THR A 172 14.34 11.88 -3.61
C THR A 172 15.26 12.21 -4.78
N VAL A 173 16.02 13.30 -4.65
CA VAL A 173 17.08 13.64 -5.59
C VAL A 173 18.25 12.69 -5.34
N PRO A 174 18.63 11.84 -6.32
CA PRO A 174 19.69 10.86 -6.11
C PRO A 174 21.08 11.50 -6.24
N ASP A 175 22.11 10.70 -6.00
CA ASP A 175 23.50 11.10 -6.19
C ASP A 175 23.85 11.38 -7.66
N VAL A 176 24.87 12.22 -7.85
CA VAL A 176 25.38 12.59 -9.17
C VAL A 176 26.43 11.59 -9.63
N ALA A 177 26.20 10.98 -10.79
CA ALA A 177 27.12 10.03 -11.42
C ALA A 177 27.57 10.47 -12.81
N ALA A 178 28.54 9.75 -13.37
CA ALA A 178 28.87 9.84 -14.79
C ALA A 178 27.71 9.26 -15.61
N PRO A 179 27.36 9.85 -16.77
CA PRO A 179 26.36 9.27 -17.66
C PRO A 179 26.84 7.92 -18.21
N ARG A 180 25.87 7.09 -18.61
CA ARG A 180 26.09 5.89 -19.44
C ARG A 180 26.62 6.29 -20.82
N THR A 181 27.06 5.29 -21.60
CA THR A 181 27.69 5.50 -22.92
C THR A 181 26.78 6.14 -23.97
N ASP A 182 25.46 6.09 -23.79
CA ASP A 182 24.43 6.75 -24.58
C ASP A 182 24.14 8.20 -24.14
N GLY A 183 24.74 8.66 -23.04
CA GLY A 183 24.57 10.01 -22.48
C GLY A 183 23.48 10.12 -21.40
N HIS A 184 22.67 9.08 -21.20
CA HIS A 184 21.64 9.04 -20.17
C HIS A 184 22.23 8.82 -18.76
N ALA A 185 21.48 9.14 -17.71
CA ALA A 185 21.85 8.78 -16.34
C ALA A 185 21.90 7.26 -16.12
N ALA A 186 22.70 6.81 -15.16
CA ALA A 186 22.69 5.41 -14.69
C ALA A 186 21.55 5.18 -13.68
N PHE A 187 21.14 3.93 -13.50
CA PHE A 187 20.09 3.54 -12.55
C PHE A 187 20.33 4.16 -11.17
N GLY A 188 19.31 4.73 -10.55
CA GLY A 188 19.41 5.33 -9.21
C GLY A 188 20.26 6.60 -9.13
N THR A 189 20.58 7.26 -10.26
CA THR A 189 21.43 8.46 -10.30
C THR A 189 20.87 9.58 -11.19
N ILE A 190 21.48 10.76 -11.12
CA ILE A 190 21.34 11.86 -12.08
C ILE A 190 22.71 12.25 -12.66
N THR A 191 22.75 12.85 -13.86
CA THR A 191 24.01 13.37 -14.40
C THR A 191 24.36 14.74 -13.81
N ALA A 192 25.61 15.17 -13.99
CA ALA A 192 26.01 16.54 -13.63
C ALA A 192 25.24 17.63 -14.42
N ALA A 193 24.73 17.32 -15.62
CA ALA A 193 23.90 18.24 -16.40
C ALA A 193 22.49 18.37 -15.81
N ASP A 194 21.91 17.26 -15.34
CA ASP A 194 20.62 17.22 -14.65
C ASP A 194 20.68 17.98 -13.32
N ALA A 195 21.69 17.72 -12.49
CA ALA A 195 21.90 18.45 -11.24
C ALA A 195 22.05 19.97 -11.49
N ALA A 196 22.71 20.37 -12.58
CA ALA A 196 22.82 21.77 -12.99
C ALA A 196 21.54 22.34 -13.64
N ALA A 197 20.57 21.51 -14.01
CA ALA A 197 19.23 21.93 -14.43
C ALA A 197 18.30 22.06 -13.20
N LEU A 198 18.27 21.06 -12.33
CA LEU A 198 17.54 21.05 -11.05
C LEU A 198 17.90 22.26 -10.17
N ALA A 199 19.19 22.58 -10.05
CA ALA A 199 19.66 23.75 -9.31
C ALA A 199 19.13 25.10 -9.83
N LYS A 200 18.41 25.15 -10.96
CA LYS A 200 17.77 26.36 -11.53
C LYS A 200 16.26 26.42 -11.29
N LEU A 201 15.62 25.37 -10.75
CA LEU A 201 14.15 25.31 -10.58
C LEU A 201 13.63 26.26 -9.50
N GLY A 202 14.43 26.55 -8.47
CA GLY A 202 14.02 27.42 -7.35
C GLY A 202 15.17 27.71 -6.39
N ASP A 203 14.88 27.75 -5.09
CA ASP A 203 15.79 28.21 -4.01
C ASP A 203 16.88 27.16 -3.64
N HIS A 204 17.32 26.37 -4.63
CA HIS A 204 18.33 25.31 -4.52
C HIS A 204 18.01 24.19 -3.52
N HIS A 205 16.73 23.85 -3.37
CA HIS A 205 16.27 22.74 -2.53
C HIS A 205 16.57 21.36 -3.15
N ASP A 206 16.45 21.23 -4.48
CA ASP A 206 16.62 19.96 -5.20
C ASP A 206 18.11 19.60 -5.40
N LYS A 207 18.71 19.06 -4.34
CA LYS A 207 20.09 18.58 -4.29
C LYS A 207 20.12 17.13 -3.75
N PRO A 208 21.16 16.33 -4.05
CA PRO A 208 21.25 14.93 -3.61
C PRO A 208 20.89 14.72 -2.14
N GLY A 209 20.06 13.72 -1.88
CA GLY A 209 19.52 13.36 -0.56
C GLY A 209 18.34 14.21 -0.07
N ALA A 210 17.89 15.22 -0.81
CA ALA A 210 16.65 15.94 -0.53
C ALA A 210 15.43 15.26 -1.18
N VAL A 211 14.23 15.44 -0.61
CA VAL A 211 12.97 15.14 -1.31
C VAL A 211 12.80 16.16 -2.43
N PHE A 212 12.52 15.69 -3.64
CA PHE A 212 12.35 16.53 -4.83
C PHE A 212 11.02 17.31 -4.78
N THR A 213 11.03 18.55 -5.29
CA THR A 213 9.83 19.36 -5.46
C THR A 213 9.64 19.85 -6.89
N THR A 214 8.42 19.71 -7.40
CA THR A 214 8.02 20.12 -8.75
C THR A 214 8.10 21.63 -9.01
N ASP A 215 8.25 22.45 -7.97
CA ASP A 215 8.30 23.92 -8.05
C ASP A 215 9.56 24.56 -7.42
N GLY A 216 10.57 23.75 -7.07
CA GLY A 216 11.88 24.18 -6.57
C GLY A 216 11.89 24.82 -5.18
N LYS A 217 10.80 24.70 -4.42
CA LYS A 217 10.63 25.30 -3.08
C LYS A 217 10.86 24.26 -1.99
N ALA A 218 10.68 24.67 -0.73
CA ALA A 218 10.62 23.73 0.37
C ALA A 218 9.51 22.66 0.15
N PRO A 219 9.74 21.40 0.56
CA PRO A 219 8.73 20.35 0.56
C PRO A 219 7.40 20.81 1.19
N ARG A 220 6.33 20.67 0.41
CA ARG A 220 4.93 20.83 0.85
C ARG A 220 4.25 19.48 0.70
N GLU A 221 4.22 18.73 1.78
CA GLU A 221 3.33 17.58 1.95
C GLU A 221 1.86 18.00 1.80
N PRO A 222 0.95 17.06 1.50
CA PRO A 222 -0.50 17.25 1.61
C PRO A 222 -0.91 17.95 2.92
N SER A 223 -1.95 18.79 2.85
CA SER A 223 -2.40 19.53 4.02
C SER A 223 -3.90 19.80 4.01
N ALA A 224 -4.52 19.94 5.18
CA ALA A 224 -5.92 20.39 5.28
C ALA A 224 -6.19 21.79 4.70
N ASN A 225 -5.14 22.57 4.43
CA ASN A 225 -5.25 23.90 3.82
C ASN A 225 -5.05 23.88 2.29
N ASP A 226 -4.91 22.71 1.69
CA ASP A 226 -4.80 22.55 0.24
C ASP A 226 -6.15 22.78 -0.45
N HIS A 227 -6.08 23.14 -1.72
CA HIS A 227 -7.22 23.36 -2.60
C HIS A 227 -6.89 22.86 -4.01
N TRP A 228 -7.45 21.73 -4.41
CA TRP A 228 -7.34 21.23 -5.78
C TRP A 228 -8.04 22.17 -6.79
N PRO A 229 -7.43 22.52 -7.94
CA PRO A 229 -6.11 22.10 -8.43
C PRO A 229 -4.96 23.11 -8.16
N ASP A 230 -5.25 24.30 -7.65
CA ASP A 230 -4.32 25.45 -7.62
C ASP A 230 -3.34 25.46 -6.43
N LYS A 231 -3.64 24.75 -5.34
CA LYS A 231 -2.80 24.65 -4.15
C LYS A 231 -2.76 23.21 -3.65
N VAL A 232 -1.80 22.43 -4.12
CA VAL A 232 -1.65 21.00 -3.84
C VAL A 232 -0.23 20.70 -3.34
N SER A 233 0.04 19.49 -2.84
CA SER A 233 1.42 19.06 -2.57
C SER A 233 2.33 19.28 -3.80
N ASN A 234 3.57 19.71 -3.57
CA ASN A 234 4.57 19.89 -4.64
C ASN A 234 5.49 18.67 -4.82
N LEU A 235 5.27 17.60 -4.06
CA LEU A 235 6.04 16.35 -4.09
C LEU A 235 5.61 15.46 -5.27
N VAL A 236 6.46 14.50 -5.63
CA VAL A 236 6.16 13.45 -6.62
C VAL A 236 6.03 12.11 -5.87
N PRO A 237 4.79 11.63 -5.61
CA PRO A 237 4.59 10.38 -4.89
C PRO A 237 4.58 9.18 -5.83
N ILE A 238 5.21 8.09 -5.39
CA ILE A 238 5.09 6.75 -5.95
C ILE A 238 4.28 5.91 -4.99
N GLN A 239 3.25 5.26 -5.50
CA GLN A 239 2.22 4.58 -4.72
C GLN A 239 2.39 3.07 -4.89
N LEU A 240 2.64 2.37 -3.78
CA LEU A 240 2.59 0.92 -3.70
C LEU A 240 1.30 0.52 -2.97
N SER A 241 0.58 -0.47 -3.50
CA SER A 241 -0.67 -0.97 -2.90
C SER A 241 -0.37 -1.82 -1.66
N LEU A 242 -1.15 -1.60 -0.60
CA LEU A 242 -1.23 -2.44 0.61
C LEU A 242 -2.46 -3.38 0.57
N GLY A 243 -2.98 -3.62 -0.64
CA GLY A 243 -4.18 -4.40 -0.88
C GLY A 243 -5.51 -3.67 -0.65
N ALA A 244 -6.52 -4.16 -1.36
CA ALA A 244 -7.91 -3.79 -1.21
C ALA A 244 -8.53 -4.46 0.02
N TYR A 245 -9.21 -3.67 0.86
CA TYR A 245 -9.95 -4.18 2.01
C TYR A 245 -11.31 -3.48 2.17
N ASN A 246 -12.26 -4.19 2.78
CA ASN A 246 -13.60 -3.68 3.05
C ASN A 246 -13.86 -3.68 4.57
N ALA A 247 -14.76 -2.81 5.01
CA ALA A 247 -15.12 -2.70 6.42
C ALA A 247 -15.76 -4.00 6.93
N THR A 248 -15.33 -4.44 8.11
CA THR A 248 -16.07 -5.40 8.90
C THR A 248 -17.37 -4.76 9.42
N GLN A 249 -18.16 -5.52 10.17
CA GLN A 249 -19.27 -4.91 10.92
C GLN A 249 -18.73 -3.78 11.83
N GLN A 250 -19.55 -2.75 12.08
CA GLN A 250 -19.25 -1.62 12.99
C GLN A 250 -18.10 -0.66 12.57
N SER A 251 -17.79 -0.60 11.27
CA SER A 251 -16.84 0.36 10.65
C SER A 251 -15.35 0.15 10.96
N ASP A 252 -15.00 -1.03 11.46
CA ASP A 252 -13.62 -1.43 11.70
C ASP A 252 -13.02 -2.11 10.45
N ILE A 253 -11.71 -1.96 10.29
CA ILE A 253 -10.92 -2.60 9.23
C ILE A 253 -9.64 -3.12 9.88
N HIS A 254 -9.39 -4.41 9.66
CA HIS A 254 -8.19 -5.10 10.08
C HIS A 254 -7.65 -5.83 8.85
N SER A 255 -6.51 -5.39 8.32
CA SER A 255 -5.83 -6.04 7.18
C SER A 255 -4.36 -6.35 7.46
N TYR A 256 -3.93 -7.48 6.91
CA TYR A 256 -2.54 -7.94 6.86
C TYR A 256 -2.04 -7.76 5.43
N TRP A 257 -0.76 -7.39 5.27
CA TRP A 257 -0.10 -7.30 3.98
C TRP A 257 1.40 -7.57 4.12
N GLU A 258 1.99 -8.25 3.13
CA GLU A 258 3.41 -8.60 3.07
C GLU A 258 4.12 -7.67 2.08
N LEU A 259 5.25 -7.09 2.46
CA LEU A 259 6.20 -6.43 1.56
C LEU A 259 7.40 -7.35 1.36
N ASN A 260 7.55 -7.85 0.13
CA ASN A 260 8.66 -8.66 -0.34
C ASN A 260 8.80 -8.49 -1.87
N GLN A 261 9.77 -9.14 -2.50
CA GLN A 261 10.00 -9.00 -3.95
C GLN A 261 8.78 -9.31 -4.86
N TYR A 262 7.79 -10.07 -4.38
CA TYR A 262 6.59 -10.44 -5.17
C TYR A 262 5.47 -9.40 -5.04
N THR A 263 5.45 -8.63 -3.97
CA THR A 263 4.41 -7.63 -3.65
C THR A 263 4.92 -6.18 -3.76
N ASN A 264 6.24 -5.99 -3.80
CA ASN A 264 6.92 -4.69 -3.91
C ASN A 264 6.85 -4.07 -5.33
N TRP A 265 5.64 -4.01 -5.88
CA TRP A 265 5.34 -3.60 -7.25
C TRP A 265 4.33 -2.44 -7.25
N VAL A 266 4.53 -1.47 -8.14
CA VAL A 266 3.73 -0.23 -8.23
C VAL A 266 2.87 -0.22 -9.49
N PRO A 267 1.68 0.44 -9.47
CA PRO A 267 0.84 0.55 -10.65
C PRO A 267 1.57 1.16 -11.85
N PRO A 268 1.18 0.81 -13.08
CA PRO A 268 1.79 1.34 -14.30
C PRO A 268 1.64 2.86 -14.32
N THR A 269 2.75 3.59 -14.19
CA THR A 269 2.74 5.04 -13.97
C THR A 269 2.22 5.82 -15.18
N TYR A 270 2.19 5.20 -16.36
CA TYR A 270 1.50 5.73 -17.54
C TYR A 270 -0.03 5.88 -17.37
N GLU A 271 -0.64 5.32 -16.31
CA GLU A 271 -2.04 5.58 -15.98
C GLU A 271 -2.27 6.93 -15.30
N LEU A 272 -1.25 7.57 -14.70
CA LEU A 272 -1.40 8.82 -13.93
C LEU A 272 -2.07 9.98 -14.72
N PRO A 273 -1.83 10.19 -16.03
CA PRO A 273 -2.58 11.17 -16.83
C PRO A 273 -4.09 10.89 -16.99
N PHE A 274 -4.54 9.69 -16.60
CA PHE A 274 -5.89 9.16 -16.80
C PHE A 274 -6.64 8.89 -15.48
N THR A 275 -6.02 9.12 -14.31
CA THR A 275 -6.71 9.05 -13.00
C THR A 275 -7.54 10.31 -12.70
N GLY A 276 -7.25 11.42 -13.39
CA GLY A 276 -7.80 12.75 -13.11
C GLY A 276 -7.06 13.57 -12.05
N GLY A 277 -5.94 13.05 -11.51
CA GLY A 277 -5.21 13.65 -10.39
C GLY A 277 -4.02 14.52 -10.75
N ILE A 278 -3.76 14.73 -12.04
CA ILE A 278 -2.80 15.72 -12.55
C ILE A 278 -3.60 16.97 -12.98
N PRO A 279 -3.19 18.20 -12.63
CA PRO A 279 -3.97 19.41 -12.93
C PRO A 279 -4.29 19.55 -14.41
N GLY A 280 -5.55 19.80 -14.75
CA GLY A 280 -6.01 19.92 -16.14
C GLY A 280 -6.36 18.59 -16.83
N THR A 281 -6.15 17.42 -16.21
CA THR A 281 -6.56 16.12 -16.81
C THR A 281 -8.07 15.87 -16.66
N PHE A 282 -8.62 16.21 -15.49
CA PHE A 282 -10.06 16.13 -15.21
C PHE A 282 -10.88 17.01 -16.16
N GLU A 283 -10.50 18.28 -16.30
CA GLU A 283 -11.19 19.28 -17.13
C GLU A 283 -11.13 18.94 -18.63
N LYS A 284 -10.11 18.18 -19.06
CA LYS A 284 -9.96 17.65 -20.42
C LYS A 284 -10.70 16.32 -20.64
N GLY A 285 -11.43 15.81 -19.65
CA GLY A 285 -12.18 14.56 -19.73
C GLY A 285 -11.30 13.33 -19.93
N LYS A 286 -10.11 13.30 -19.30
CA LYS A 286 -9.14 12.20 -19.46
C LYS A 286 -9.31 11.01 -18.51
N ILE A 287 -10.22 11.10 -17.53
CA ILE A 287 -10.46 10.00 -16.60
C ILE A 287 -10.85 8.72 -17.36
N GLY A 288 -10.11 7.63 -17.11
CA GLY A 288 -10.36 6.31 -17.71
C GLY A 288 -10.16 6.24 -19.23
N ALA A 289 -9.53 7.22 -19.87
CA ALA A 289 -9.36 7.24 -21.33
C ALA A 289 -8.28 6.25 -21.86
N LEU A 290 -7.54 5.62 -20.95
CA LEU A 290 -6.63 4.49 -21.18
C LEU A 290 -6.56 3.67 -19.88
N SER A 291 -6.55 2.33 -19.99
CA SER A 291 -6.36 1.43 -18.86
C SER A 291 -5.42 0.27 -19.21
N SER A 292 -4.66 -0.21 -18.23
CA SER A 292 -3.67 -1.29 -18.37
C SER A 292 -4.25 -2.71 -18.38
N ILE A 293 -5.53 -2.90 -18.71
CA ILE A 293 -6.23 -4.20 -18.63
C ILE A 293 -5.50 -5.30 -19.41
N VAL A 294 -4.91 -4.94 -20.55
CA VAL A 294 -3.90 -5.75 -21.24
C VAL A 294 -2.52 -5.19 -20.84
N PRO A 295 -1.65 -6.01 -20.22
CA PRO A 295 -0.27 -5.66 -19.90
C PRO A 295 0.54 -5.16 -21.10
N GLY A 296 1.56 -4.33 -20.84
CA GLY A 296 2.50 -3.85 -21.85
C GLY A 296 3.15 -2.53 -21.43
N SER A 297 4.14 -2.09 -22.21
CA SER A 297 4.98 -0.92 -21.89
C SER A 297 4.33 0.45 -22.24
N GLY A 298 3.01 0.55 -22.08
CA GLY A 298 2.26 1.82 -22.20
C GLY A 298 2.07 2.35 -23.63
N PRO A 299 1.63 3.61 -23.79
CA PRO A 299 1.27 4.19 -25.10
C PRO A 299 2.40 4.26 -26.13
N SER A 300 3.64 4.45 -25.66
CA SER A 300 4.85 4.55 -26.48
C SER A 300 5.58 3.21 -26.66
N GLY A 301 5.29 2.22 -25.81
CA GLY A 301 5.90 0.90 -25.84
C GLY A 301 5.15 -0.15 -26.66
N VAL A 302 5.32 -1.40 -26.26
CA VAL A 302 4.76 -2.59 -26.90
C VAL A 302 3.25 -2.66 -26.67
N LYS A 303 2.50 -3.01 -27.72
CA LYS A 303 1.04 -3.09 -27.71
C LYS A 303 0.58 -4.53 -27.90
N ASN A 304 0.24 -5.13 -26.76
CA ASN A 304 -0.09 -6.54 -26.64
C ASN A 304 -1.54 -6.86 -27.02
N LYS A 305 -1.82 -8.15 -27.16
CA LYS A 305 -3.05 -8.70 -27.72
C LYS A 305 -3.93 -9.27 -26.60
N PRO A 306 -5.14 -8.71 -26.34
CA PRO A 306 -6.03 -9.23 -25.30
C PRO A 306 -6.25 -10.76 -25.29
N PRO A 307 -6.35 -11.47 -26.44
CA PRO A 307 -6.50 -12.93 -26.45
C PRO A 307 -5.28 -13.76 -26.03
N VAL A 308 -4.11 -13.14 -25.85
CA VAL A 308 -2.85 -13.80 -25.46
C VAL A 308 -2.43 -13.30 -24.08
N ASP A 309 -2.34 -11.98 -23.94
CA ASP A 309 -1.67 -11.33 -22.81
C ASP A 309 -2.66 -10.80 -21.76
N GLY A 310 -3.95 -10.77 -22.11
CA GLY A 310 -5.04 -10.38 -21.20
C GLY A 310 -5.49 -11.49 -20.25
N ASP A 311 -6.47 -11.15 -19.42
CA ASP A 311 -7.11 -12.10 -18.50
C ASP A 311 -7.89 -13.18 -19.26
N ASN A 312 -7.41 -14.41 -19.17
CA ASN A 312 -8.05 -15.58 -19.77
C ASN A 312 -8.97 -16.25 -18.73
N PRO A 313 -10.28 -16.38 -18.96
CA PRO A 313 -11.19 -16.95 -17.95
C PRO A 313 -10.96 -18.45 -17.66
N ASN A 314 -10.20 -19.17 -18.49
CA ASN A 314 -9.81 -20.57 -18.23
C ASN A 314 -8.47 -20.71 -17.51
N ILE A 315 -7.68 -19.63 -17.45
CA ILE A 315 -6.41 -19.51 -16.71
C ILE A 315 -6.32 -18.04 -16.23
N PRO A 316 -7.09 -17.68 -15.18
CA PRO A 316 -7.12 -16.31 -14.68
C PRO A 316 -5.71 -15.83 -14.34
N ARG A 317 -5.48 -14.53 -14.37
CA ARG A 317 -4.22 -13.97 -13.86
C ARG A 317 -4.13 -14.25 -12.37
N ASP A 318 -3.01 -14.81 -11.94
CA ASP A 318 -2.78 -15.19 -10.56
C ASP A 318 -1.35 -14.76 -10.15
N PRO A 319 -1.20 -13.55 -9.57
CA PRO A 319 0.07 -13.03 -9.09
C PRO A 319 0.70 -13.81 -7.92
N ASP A 320 0.05 -14.83 -7.36
CA ASP A 320 0.68 -15.70 -6.35
C ASP A 320 1.55 -16.79 -7.02
N ARG A 321 1.43 -16.94 -8.35
CA ARG A 321 2.29 -17.80 -9.19
C ARG A 321 3.59 -17.09 -9.55
N LEU A 322 4.29 -16.54 -8.56
CA LEU A 322 5.62 -15.92 -8.74
C LEU A 322 6.69 -16.62 -7.90
N LEU A 323 6.28 -17.30 -6.82
CA LEU A 323 7.18 -17.96 -5.88
C LEU A 323 7.96 -19.11 -6.55
N ASN A 324 9.29 -19.04 -6.46
CA ASN A 324 10.18 -20.17 -6.73
C ASN A 324 9.82 -21.34 -5.80
N THR A 325 9.78 -22.56 -6.32
CA THR A 325 9.49 -23.78 -5.53
C THR A 325 10.70 -24.71 -5.44
N SER A 326 10.89 -25.36 -4.30
CA SER A 326 11.97 -26.32 -4.06
C SER A 326 11.42 -27.67 -3.60
N PRO A 327 12.02 -28.82 -3.99
CA PRO A 327 11.69 -30.11 -3.38
C PRO A 327 11.90 -30.17 -1.86
N ASP A 328 12.74 -29.27 -1.33
CA ASP A 328 13.04 -29.13 0.11
C ASP A 328 12.20 -28.03 0.80
N ASP A 329 11.30 -27.36 0.08
CA ASP A 329 10.35 -26.39 0.62
C ASP A 329 9.30 -27.11 1.50
N PRO A 330 9.10 -26.70 2.76
CA PRO A 330 8.17 -27.38 3.68
C PRO A 330 6.70 -27.22 3.28
N ASP A 331 6.34 -26.12 2.62
CA ASP A 331 4.97 -25.81 2.19
C ASP A 331 4.68 -26.33 0.78
N ARG A 332 5.68 -26.27 -0.11
CA ARG A 332 5.54 -26.52 -1.55
C ARG A 332 6.67 -27.40 -2.12
N PRO A 333 6.81 -28.67 -1.68
CA PRO A 333 7.89 -29.58 -2.06
C PRO A 333 7.82 -30.04 -3.53
N MET A 334 8.08 -29.13 -4.47
CA MET A 334 8.06 -29.34 -5.92
C MET A 334 9.30 -28.73 -6.58
N PRO A 335 9.82 -29.32 -7.67
CA PRO A 335 10.85 -28.68 -8.48
C PRO A 335 10.33 -27.38 -9.10
N ASN A 336 11.16 -26.32 -9.09
CA ASN A 336 10.82 -25.07 -9.73
C ASN A 336 10.46 -25.25 -11.22
N ASN A 337 9.48 -24.49 -11.69
CA ASN A 337 9.09 -24.46 -13.10
C ASN A 337 8.60 -23.06 -13.50
N ASP A 338 9.42 -22.30 -14.21
CA ASP A 338 9.09 -20.94 -14.63
C ASP A 338 7.95 -20.89 -15.68
N ASP A 339 7.63 -22.00 -16.36
CA ASP A 339 6.41 -22.08 -17.18
C ASP A 339 5.13 -22.16 -16.35
N HIS A 340 5.23 -22.40 -15.04
CA HIS A 340 4.13 -22.25 -14.10
C HIS A 340 4.01 -20.84 -13.53
N LYS A 341 4.98 -19.93 -13.73
CA LYS A 341 4.88 -18.56 -13.24
C LYS A 341 3.85 -17.74 -14.05
N GLU A 342 3.34 -16.66 -13.46
CA GLU A 342 2.45 -15.70 -14.11
C GLU A 342 3.25 -14.70 -14.96
N LYS A 343 2.92 -14.63 -16.25
CA LYS A 343 3.66 -13.86 -17.27
C LYS A 343 2.87 -12.64 -17.81
N ARG A 344 1.77 -12.29 -17.14
CA ARG A 344 0.84 -11.21 -17.56
C ARG A 344 0.73 -10.11 -16.51
N LEU A 345 1.79 -9.81 -15.76
CA LEU A 345 1.73 -8.79 -14.71
C LEU A 345 1.44 -7.39 -15.29
N ARG A 346 0.68 -6.57 -14.57
CA ARG A 346 0.31 -5.20 -14.98
C ARG A 346 1.14 -4.12 -14.27
N PHE A 347 1.80 -4.48 -13.18
CA PHE A 347 2.60 -3.60 -12.33
C PHE A 347 4.06 -3.63 -12.78
N VAL A 348 4.91 -2.79 -12.19
CA VAL A 348 6.38 -2.86 -12.31
C VAL A 348 7.03 -2.84 -10.93
N PRO A 349 8.25 -3.38 -10.75
CA PRO A 349 9.00 -3.28 -9.50
C PRO A 349 9.12 -1.82 -9.02
N SER A 350 9.02 -1.57 -7.71
CA SER A 350 8.86 -0.22 -7.17
C SER A 350 10.05 0.72 -7.39
N GLY A 351 11.27 0.20 -7.39
CA GLY A 351 12.50 0.92 -7.74
C GLY A 351 12.56 1.26 -9.23
N LEU A 352 12.09 0.38 -10.11
CA LEU A 352 11.93 0.70 -11.54
C LEU A 352 10.85 1.77 -11.76
N GLY A 353 9.75 1.70 -11.00
CA GLY A 353 8.76 2.77 -10.96
C GLY A 353 9.33 4.12 -10.50
N ASN A 354 10.36 4.10 -9.64
CA ASN A 354 11.13 5.28 -9.27
C ASN A 354 12.03 5.79 -10.39
N GLU A 355 12.73 4.93 -11.13
CA GLU A 355 13.49 5.34 -12.31
C GLU A 355 12.61 6.08 -13.34
N VAL A 356 11.39 5.61 -13.58
CA VAL A 356 10.43 6.31 -14.46
C VAL A 356 10.15 7.73 -13.97
N MET A 357 10.00 7.94 -12.66
CA MET A 357 9.82 9.29 -12.11
C MET A 357 11.10 10.13 -12.16
N LEU A 358 12.27 9.52 -12.01
CA LEU A 358 13.56 10.21 -12.19
C LEU A 358 13.71 10.69 -13.65
N ASP A 359 13.38 9.86 -14.64
CA ASP A 359 13.40 10.24 -16.07
C ASP A 359 12.41 11.36 -16.39
N VAL A 360 11.19 11.29 -15.84
CA VAL A 360 10.15 12.30 -16.07
C VAL A 360 10.51 13.65 -15.46
N TYR A 361 10.96 13.68 -14.20
CA TYR A 361 11.04 14.90 -13.40
C TYR A 361 12.46 15.39 -13.09
N LEU A 362 13.44 14.50 -12.91
CA LEU A 362 14.77 14.86 -12.42
C LEU A 362 15.84 14.90 -13.52
N ARG A 363 15.79 13.96 -14.47
CA ARG A 363 16.74 13.81 -15.58
C ARG A 363 16.41 14.72 -16.76
N THR A 364 16.08 15.98 -16.47
CA THR A 364 15.59 16.96 -17.45
C THR A 364 16.62 17.36 -18.52
N ALA A 365 17.89 17.00 -18.36
CA ALA A 365 18.95 17.23 -19.35
C ALA A 365 19.42 15.94 -20.04
N SER A 366 19.40 14.79 -19.34
CA SER A 366 19.86 13.49 -19.86
C SER A 366 18.75 12.58 -20.39
N PHE A 367 17.48 12.83 -20.04
CA PHE A 367 16.30 12.17 -20.59
C PHE A 367 15.39 13.20 -21.31
N GLU A 368 15.24 13.02 -22.62
CA GLU A 368 14.35 13.82 -23.50
C GLU A 368 14.35 15.34 -23.23
N PRO A 369 15.49 16.05 -23.34
CA PRO A 369 15.61 17.45 -22.90
C PRO A 369 14.75 18.47 -23.66
N TYR A 370 14.03 18.05 -24.70
CA TYR A 370 13.16 18.87 -25.53
C TYR A 370 11.67 18.50 -25.45
N GLU A 371 11.31 17.43 -24.73
CA GLU A 371 9.90 17.09 -24.49
C GLU A 371 9.40 17.78 -23.21
N HIS A 372 8.27 18.47 -23.33
CA HIS A 372 7.66 19.32 -22.31
C HIS A 372 6.21 18.91 -22.00
N ASN A 373 5.63 17.99 -22.77
CA ASN A 373 4.38 17.34 -22.47
C ASN A 373 4.61 16.25 -21.43
N LEU A 374 4.19 16.53 -20.19
CA LEU A 374 4.32 15.60 -19.05
C LEU A 374 3.77 14.21 -19.36
N SER A 375 2.64 14.09 -20.06
CA SER A 375 2.08 12.78 -20.41
C SER A 375 2.98 12.01 -21.39
N GLN A 376 3.59 12.70 -22.35
CA GLN A 376 4.50 12.08 -23.32
C GLN A 376 5.77 11.58 -22.61
N ARG A 377 6.43 12.44 -21.81
CA ARG A 377 7.58 12.03 -20.96
C ARG A 377 7.27 10.79 -20.11
N ILE A 378 6.09 10.73 -19.47
CA ILE A 378 5.70 9.56 -18.66
C ILE A 378 5.58 8.29 -19.52
N PHE A 379 5.01 8.39 -20.71
CA PHE A 379 4.85 7.23 -21.61
C PHE A 379 6.20 6.75 -22.14
N ASP A 380 7.08 7.67 -22.52
CA ASP A 380 8.40 7.36 -23.08
C ASP A 380 9.35 6.85 -21.99
N ALA A 381 9.36 7.44 -20.79
CA ALA A 381 10.14 6.96 -19.65
C ALA A 381 9.71 5.56 -19.19
N TYR A 382 8.39 5.30 -19.08
CA TYR A 382 7.90 3.97 -18.73
C TYR A 382 8.30 2.93 -19.78
N ALA A 383 8.19 3.27 -21.07
CA ALA A 383 8.60 2.37 -22.14
C ALA A 383 10.11 2.11 -22.16
N ALA A 384 10.92 3.14 -21.93
CA ALA A 384 12.38 3.06 -21.93
C ALA A 384 12.90 2.20 -20.76
N GLU A 385 12.37 2.40 -19.56
CA GLU A 385 12.85 1.69 -18.36
C GLU A 385 12.34 0.25 -18.29
N VAL A 386 11.12 -0.05 -18.74
CA VAL A 386 10.68 -1.45 -18.93
C VAL A 386 11.58 -2.18 -19.92
N ALA A 387 11.92 -1.57 -21.05
CA ALA A 387 12.77 -2.17 -22.09
C ALA A 387 14.23 -2.45 -21.66
N ARG A 388 14.65 -2.04 -20.46
CA ARG A 388 15.95 -2.43 -19.86
C ARG A 388 15.93 -3.80 -19.19
N VAL A 389 14.77 -4.17 -18.67
CA VAL A 389 14.56 -5.36 -17.84
C VAL A 389 13.85 -6.46 -18.63
N ASP A 390 12.90 -6.07 -19.49
CA ASP A 390 12.17 -6.90 -20.45
C ASP A 390 13.15 -7.58 -21.43
N GLY A 391 13.53 -8.81 -21.10
CA GLY A 391 14.50 -9.61 -21.84
C GLY A 391 13.88 -10.38 -22.99
N ASN A 392 12.56 -10.58 -22.97
CA ASN A 392 11.81 -11.27 -24.02
C ASN A 392 11.26 -10.31 -25.12
N HIS A 393 11.18 -9.02 -24.80
CA HIS A 393 10.73 -7.89 -25.62
C HIS A 393 9.21 -7.82 -25.91
N ASP A 394 8.37 -8.27 -24.96
CA ASP A 394 6.90 -8.13 -25.03
C ASP A 394 6.35 -6.91 -24.26
N GLY A 395 7.21 -6.15 -23.57
CA GLY A 395 6.84 -4.97 -22.78
C GLY A 395 6.11 -5.28 -21.47
N ILE A 396 6.09 -6.54 -21.04
CA ILE A 396 5.66 -6.98 -19.71
C ILE A 396 6.94 -7.21 -18.88
N LEU A 397 6.85 -7.09 -17.57
CA LEU A 397 7.88 -7.62 -16.66
C LEU A 397 7.22 -8.70 -15.81
N ASP A 398 7.71 -9.93 -15.93
CA ASP A 398 7.29 -11.04 -15.06
C ASP A 398 8.29 -11.26 -13.90
N ALA A 399 7.98 -12.16 -12.97
CA ALA A 399 8.88 -12.50 -11.86
C ALA A 399 10.00 -13.50 -12.23
N VAL A 400 10.25 -13.74 -13.52
CA VAL A 400 11.50 -14.34 -14.00
C VAL A 400 12.45 -13.22 -14.40
N GLU A 401 11.98 -12.23 -15.15
CA GLU A 401 12.78 -11.08 -15.60
C GLU A 401 13.14 -10.12 -14.45
N ALA A 402 12.26 -10.00 -13.46
CA ALA A 402 12.44 -9.19 -12.26
C ALA A 402 12.74 -10.00 -10.99
N ASP A 403 13.12 -11.30 -11.10
CA ASP A 403 13.53 -12.13 -9.95
C ASP A 403 14.68 -11.42 -9.21
N LEU A 404 14.53 -11.16 -7.90
CA LEU A 404 15.41 -10.25 -7.14
C LEU A 404 16.86 -10.75 -7.14
N GLU A 405 17.04 -12.07 -7.05
CA GLU A 405 18.33 -12.74 -7.00
C GLU A 405 19.06 -12.84 -8.36
N ASP A 406 18.46 -12.41 -9.48
CA ASP A 406 19.07 -12.40 -10.83
C ASP A 406 19.54 -10.99 -11.26
N THR A 407 19.82 -10.81 -12.55
CA THR A 407 20.42 -9.62 -13.13
C THR A 407 19.77 -9.21 -14.45
N SER A 408 19.66 -7.90 -14.68
CA SER A 408 19.14 -7.30 -15.92
C SER A 408 19.94 -6.06 -16.33
N ASP A 409 19.52 -5.30 -17.36
CA ASP A 409 20.19 -4.08 -17.86
C ASP A 409 21.72 -4.22 -18.00
N GLY A 410 22.18 -5.32 -18.64
CA GLY A 410 23.60 -5.59 -18.84
C GLY A 410 24.34 -6.25 -17.67
N GLY A 411 23.63 -6.93 -16.76
CA GLY A 411 24.21 -7.70 -15.66
C GLY A 411 24.26 -6.97 -14.31
N GLN A 412 23.37 -5.99 -14.12
CA GLN A 412 23.17 -5.31 -12.84
C GLN A 412 22.20 -6.10 -11.97
N SER A 413 22.45 -6.20 -10.66
CA SER A 413 21.57 -6.94 -9.70
C SER A 413 20.13 -6.42 -9.72
N ASN A 414 19.16 -7.33 -9.72
CA ASN A 414 17.74 -6.99 -9.67
C ASN A 414 17.27 -6.43 -8.32
N ASP A 415 18.07 -6.53 -7.24
CA ASP A 415 17.85 -5.80 -5.97
C ASP A 415 17.46 -4.32 -6.19
N ARG A 416 18.13 -3.67 -7.16
CA ARG A 416 17.93 -2.24 -7.51
C ARG A 416 16.50 -1.94 -7.99
N LEU A 417 15.80 -2.93 -8.53
CA LEU A 417 14.45 -2.78 -9.07
C LEU A 417 13.41 -2.56 -7.97
N PHE A 418 13.78 -2.73 -6.69
CA PHE A 418 12.87 -2.69 -5.55
C PHE A 418 13.31 -1.60 -4.55
N LEU A 419 12.36 -0.76 -4.12
CA LEU A 419 12.58 0.18 -3.01
C LEU A 419 12.54 -0.59 -1.68
N PRO A 420 13.47 -0.35 -0.74
CA PRO A 420 13.40 -0.97 0.57
C PRO A 420 12.22 -0.44 1.40
N ALA A 421 11.77 -1.20 2.39
CA ALA A 421 10.60 -0.89 3.20
C ALA A 421 10.69 0.48 3.91
N THR A 422 11.91 0.93 4.21
CA THR A 422 12.25 2.21 4.82
C THR A 422 12.09 3.42 3.89
N ALA A 423 12.04 3.24 2.57
CA ALA A 423 11.92 4.31 1.59
C ALA A 423 10.52 4.97 1.60
N TYR A 424 9.50 4.27 2.09
CA TYR A 424 8.11 4.73 2.11
C TYR A 424 7.84 5.68 3.29
N ASN A 425 7.98 6.98 3.05
CA ASN A 425 7.89 8.00 4.08
C ASN A 425 6.45 8.33 4.53
N ARG A 426 5.41 7.93 3.77
CA ARG A 426 4.01 8.21 4.10
C ARG A 426 3.10 7.03 3.77
N VAL A 427 1.91 7.00 4.37
CA VAL A 427 0.82 6.08 4.05
C VAL A 427 -0.46 6.87 3.84
N ALA A 428 -1.25 6.45 2.85
CA ALA A 428 -2.62 6.92 2.65
C ALA A 428 -3.58 5.72 2.58
N VAL A 429 -4.86 5.97 2.87
CA VAL A 429 -5.95 5.06 2.51
C VAL A 429 -6.87 5.83 1.58
N THR A 430 -7.16 5.31 0.40
CA THR A 430 -8.17 5.87 -0.50
C THR A 430 -9.47 5.09 -0.43
N ARG A 431 -10.56 5.71 -0.92
CA ARG A 431 -11.82 5.03 -1.18
C ARG A 431 -12.04 4.95 -2.68
N GLU A 432 -12.03 3.74 -3.22
CA GLU A 432 -12.14 3.49 -4.64
C GLU A 432 -13.45 2.80 -5.05
N ILE A 433 -13.79 2.98 -6.33
CA ILE A 433 -14.67 2.10 -7.11
C ILE A 433 -13.89 1.69 -8.34
N ASN A 434 -14.21 0.54 -8.91
CA ASN A 434 -13.53 0.03 -10.10
C ASN A 434 -13.80 0.92 -11.33
N ASP A 435 -12.77 1.59 -11.83
CA ASP A 435 -12.79 2.39 -13.07
C ASP A 435 -11.93 1.76 -14.19
N GLY A 436 -11.38 0.57 -13.95
CA GLY A 436 -10.49 -0.17 -14.84
C GLY A 436 -8.99 0.15 -14.69
N LEU A 437 -8.63 1.19 -13.92
CA LEU A 437 -7.23 1.53 -13.63
C LEU A 437 -6.69 0.71 -12.45
N LEU A 438 -5.36 0.68 -12.32
CA LEU A 438 -4.66 0.25 -11.11
C LEU A 438 -4.15 1.46 -10.31
N SER A 439 -3.77 2.55 -10.98
CA SER A 439 -3.47 3.81 -10.30
C SER A 439 -4.75 4.37 -9.65
N PRO A 440 -4.72 4.80 -8.37
CA PRO A 440 -5.93 5.26 -7.68
C PRO A 440 -6.49 6.51 -8.32
N ARG A 441 -7.81 6.69 -8.26
CA ARG A 441 -8.44 7.86 -8.89
C ARG A 441 -8.01 9.14 -8.20
N PHE A 442 -7.87 10.15 -9.04
CA PHE A 442 -7.30 11.43 -8.67
C PHE A 442 -5.86 11.36 -8.12
N ALA A 443 -5.06 10.32 -8.35
CA ALA A 443 -3.62 10.34 -8.07
C ALA A 443 -2.83 11.25 -9.05
N PRO A 444 -1.81 12.02 -8.62
CA PRO A 444 -1.22 12.09 -7.26
C PRO A 444 -1.94 13.01 -6.26
N SER A 445 -3.11 13.58 -6.58
CA SER A 445 -3.87 14.40 -5.63
C SER A 445 -4.44 13.59 -4.46
N GLN A 446 -4.74 14.30 -3.37
CA GLN A 446 -5.37 13.76 -2.16
C GLN A 446 -6.91 13.60 -2.22
N ARG A 447 -7.53 13.77 -3.40
CA ARG A 447 -9.00 13.90 -3.52
C ARG A 447 -9.77 12.62 -3.18
N ALA A 448 -9.14 11.45 -3.34
CA ALA A 448 -9.71 10.14 -2.97
C ALA A 448 -9.35 9.68 -1.54
N TRP A 449 -8.52 10.44 -0.81
CA TRP A 449 -7.98 10.04 0.49
C TRP A 449 -9.06 10.07 1.56
N VAL A 450 -9.08 9.05 2.42
CA VAL A 450 -9.94 8.98 3.63
C VAL A 450 -9.14 8.97 4.91
N LEU A 451 -7.87 8.54 4.85
CA LEU A 451 -6.89 8.62 5.94
C LEU A 451 -5.50 8.86 5.37
N SER A 452 -4.61 9.46 6.16
CA SER A 452 -3.17 9.48 5.91
C SER A 452 -2.38 9.48 7.20
N GLY A 453 -1.12 9.09 7.13
CA GLY A 453 -0.17 9.26 8.23
C GLY A 453 1.27 9.23 7.74
N ASP A 454 2.13 9.93 8.48
CA ASP A 454 3.54 10.08 8.16
C ASP A 454 4.38 9.09 8.97
N ILE A 455 5.56 8.74 8.46
CA ILE A 455 6.42 7.70 9.04
C ILE A 455 6.91 8.06 10.45
N ALA A 456 6.81 7.10 11.37
CA ALA A 456 7.49 7.12 12.66
C ALA A 456 8.47 5.94 12.75
N ARG A 457 9.78 6.23 12.70
CA ARG A 457 10.86 5.24 12.84
C ARG A 457 11.02 4.78 14.29
N VAL A 458 11.46 3.53 14.47
CA VAL A 458 11.70 2.88 15.77
C VAL A 458 13.12 2.32 15.77
N SER A 459 13.99 2.89 16.60
CA SER A 459 15.40 2.51 16.69
C SER A 459 15.87 2.50 18.16
N PRO A 460 16.39 1.37 18.69
CA PRO A 460 16.38 0.04 18.07
C PRO A 460 14.93 -0.45 17.84
N SER A 461 14.76 -1.41 16.94
CA SER A 461 13.47 -2.06 16.70
C SER A 461 13.00 -2.84 17.93
N VAL A 462 11.69 -3.13 18.00
CA VAL A 462 11.05 -3.78 19.17
C VAL A 462 10.14 -4.92 18.77
N GLN A 463 10.02 -5.95 19.63
CA GLN A 463 9.08 -7.06 19.43
C GLN A 463 7.63 -6.57 19.29
N ALA A 464 6.94 -7.00 18.23
CA ALA A 464 5.63 -6.47 17.87
C ALA A 464 4.60 -7.53 17.41
N SER A 465 4.89 -8.80 17.67
CA SER A 465 4.01 -9.95 17.44
C SER A 465 4.18 -10.99 18.56
N ILE A 466 3.37 -12.05 18.52
CA ILE A 466 3.61 -13.29 19.26
C ILE A 466 4.19 -14.37 18.33
N PRO A 467 5.10 -15.24 18.82
CA PRO A 467 5.71 -16.27 17.98
C PRO A 467 4.71 -17.25 17.38
N GLN A 468 4.98 -17.65 16.14
CA GLN A 468 4.33 -18.71 15.37
C GLN A 468 2.86 -18.40 15.04
N ASP A 469 2.59 -18.24 13.75
CA ASP A 469 1.28 -18.08 13.17
C ASP A 469 0.55 -19.45 13.01
N GLY A 470 -0.53 -19.48 12.24
CA GLY A 470 -1.31 -20.70 12.00
C GLY A 470 -0.68 -21.64 10.98
N ASP A 471 0.09 -21.12 10.03
CA ASP A 471 0.69 -21.90 8.95
C ASP A 471 2.02 -22.54 9.38
N ASN A 472 2.77 -21.92 10.31
CA ASN A 472 4.01 -22.46 10.89
C ASN A 472 5.03 -22.86 9.80
N ARG A 473 5.32 -21.90 8.92
CA ARG A 473 6.26 -22.00 7.80
C ARG A 473 7.74 -21.97 8.28
#